data_AF-A0A7S0WI90-F1
#
_entry.id   AF-A0A7S0WI90-F1
#
_cell.length_a   1.000
_cell.length_b   1.000
_cell.length_c   1.000
_cell.angle_alpha   90.00
_cell.angle_beta   90.00
_cell.angle_gamma   90.00
#
_symmetry.space_group_name_H-M   'P 1'
#
loop_
_entity.id
_entity.type
_entity.pdbx_description
1 polymer ?
#
loop_
_entity_poly.entity_id
_entity_poly.type
_entity_poly.pdbx_seq_one_letter_code
_entity_poly.pdbx_strand_id
1 'polypeptide(L)'
;MHRPSMSARVLNNASTASQRSNRSATFARSRVASKPGRPKAITVQAQAESWEVDQGGVVFGVDDIAKATGGTVALRGDNTLGSISTDSRLIRSGQWLLALKGENFDCHDLLPSLVDEDIAGAIGSRPPPKSWTKAYVQVPDTLAALQALARSVREQFAGTGPVVAITGSCGKTTTRAMVELVLGTLGPIHATTGNFNNHIGLPLTLLKLPAASAACVLELGMSHLGEIAELAGICHPTVRVVTNVAAAHTEGVGGIE
;
A
#
# COMPACT_ATOMS: atom_id res chain seq x y z
N MET A 1 37.57 25.14 60.06
CA MET A 1 37.16 24.39 61.26
C MET A 1 36.99 22.92 60.91
N HIS A 2 37.37 22.01 61.82
CA HIS A 2 37.10 20.55 61.82
C HIS A 2 37.59 19.66 60.64
N ARG A 3 38.78 19.06 60.82
CA ARG A 3 38.97 17.58 60.83
C ARG A 3 38.89 17.12 62.29
N PRO A 4 38.37 15.91 62.66
CA PRO A 4 39.16 14.65 62.75
C PRO A 4 38.29 13.38 62.48
N SER A 5 38.64 12.09 62.67
CA SER A 5 39.89 11.29 62.64
C SER A 5 39.59 9.77 62.53
N MET A 6 40.65 8.96 62.36
CA MET A 6 40.81 7.51 62.63
C MET A 6 39.88 6.81 63.65
N SER A 7 39.60 5.50 63.45
CA SER A 7 40.20 4.40 64.26
C SER A 7 39.88 3.00 63.70
N ALA A 8 40.53 1.95 64.23
CA ALA A 8 40.52 0.57 63.70
C ALA A 8 40.31 -0.52 64.78
N ARG A 9 39.81 -1.70 64.37
CA ARG A 9 39.91 -3.08 64.95
C ARG A 9 38.99 -3.98 64.11
N VAL A 10 39.39 -5.07 63.44
CA VAL A 10 40.13 -6.29 63.85
C VAL A 10 39.38 -7.11 64.91
N LEU A 11 38.83 -8.26 64.49
CA LEU A 11 38.75 -9.51 65.25
C LEU A 11 38.70 -10.72 64.28
N ASN A 12 39.59 -11.70 64.49
CA ASN A 12 39.54 -13.07 63.93
C ASN A 12 38.44 -13.88 64.67
N ASN A 13 37.94 -15.05 64.25
CA ASN A 13 38.70 -16.28 63.95
C ASN A 13 37.79 -17.46 63.52
N ALA A 14 38.41 -18.56 63.05
CA ALA A 14 37.92 -19.97 63.08
C ALA A 14 36.55 -20.31 62.41
N SER A 15 36.48 -20.92 61.22
CA SER A 15 36.87 -22.30 60.80
C SER A 15 35.80 -23.39 61.01
N THR A 16 35.20 -23.85 59.91
CA THR A 16 34.87 -25.28 59.68
C THR A 16 35.00 -25.59 58.20
N ALA A 17 35.94 -26.49 57.85
CA ALA A 17 36.05 -26.99 56.50
C ALA A 17 35.08 -28.17 56.30
N SER A 18 34.29 -28.14 55.22
CA SER A 18 33.57 -29.31 54.72
C SER A 18 34.01 -29.57 53.28
N GLN A 19 34.88 -30.55 53.10
CA GLN A 19 35.21 -31.09 51.79
C GLN A 19 34.07 -31.98 51.31
N ARG A 20 33.56 -31.77 50.07
CA ARG A 20 33.22 -32.91 49.18
C ARG A 20 32.96 -32.52 47.72
N SER A 21 33.45 -33.41 46.85
CA SER A 21 33.18 -33.56 45.41
C SER A 21 33.31 -32.32 44.51
N ASN A 22 34.54 -32.08 44.06
CA ASN A 22 34.81 -31.40 42.79
C ASN A 22 34.37 -32.32 41.63
N ARG A 23 33.12 -32.18 41.14
CA ARG A 23 32.68 -32.83 39.89
C ARG A 23 32.89 -31.87 38.73
N SER A 24 33.97 -32.08 37.98
CA SER A 24 34.24 -31.39 36.72
C SER A 24 33.13 -31.67 35.71
N ALA A 25 32.17 -30.75 35.59
CA ALA A 25 31.22 -30.75 34.50
C ALA A 25 31.92 -30.29 33.22
N THR A 26 32.47 -31.24 32.47
CA THR A 26 33.04 -30.99 31.14
C THR A 26 31.92 -30.55 30.20
N PHE A 27 31.66 -29.25 30.13
CA PHE A 27 30.77 -28.67 29.12
C PHE A 27 31.42 -28.89 27.75
N ALA A 28 30.92 -29.90 27.03
CA ALA A 28 31.24 -30.09 25.63
C ALA A 28 30.90 -28.79 24.89
N ARG A 29 31.90 -28.19 24.23
CA ARG A 29 31.66 -27.10 23.29
C ARG A 29 30.80 -27.65 22.16
N SER A 30 29.48 -27.41 22.22
CA SER A 30 28.62 -27.66 21.08
C SER A 30 29.17 -26.85 19.90
N ARG A 31 29.23 -27.48 18.73
CA ARG A 31 29.66 -26.77 17.52
C ARG A 31 28.65 -25.66 17.27
N VAL A 32 29.11 -24.40 17.34
CA VAL A 32 28.32 -23.25 16.90
C VAL A 32 27.87 -23.56 15.46
N ALA A 33 26.56 -23.63 15.27
CA ALA A 33 25.98 -23.89 13.96
C ALA A 33 26.48 -22.83 12.97
N SER A 34 26.69 -23.25 11.72
CA SER A 34 27.16 -22.39 10.63
C SER A 34 26.44 -21.04 10.62
N LYS A 35 27.20 -19.95 10.41
CA LYS A 35 26.65 -18.59 10.22
C LYS A 35 25.39 -18.67 9.35
N PRO A 36 24.27 -17.99 9.72
CA PRO A 36 23.12 -17.92 8.84
C PRO A 36 23.59 -17.40 7.49
N GLY A 37 23.27 -18.15 6.43
CA GLY A 37 23.66 -17.78 5.07
C GLY A 37 23.17 -16.37 4.79
N ARG A 38 24.05 -15.51 4.26
CA ARG A 38 23.68 -14.15 3.83
C ARG A 38 22.42 -14.31 2.97
N PRO A 39 21.29 -13.64 3.29
CA PRO A 39 20.06 -13.81 2.52
C PRO A 39 20.41 -13.56 1.06
N LYS A 40 20.01 -14.50 0.17
CA LYS A 40 20.22 -14.32 -1.26
C LYS A 40 19.63 -12.95 -1.62
N ALA A 41 20.44 -12.09 -2.23
CA ALA A 41 19.96 -10.81 -2.70
C ALA A 41 18.74 -11.09 -3.57
N ILE A 42 17.62 -10.44 -3.26
CA ILE A 42 16.48 -10.41 -4.17
C ILE A 42 16.95 -9.51 -5.32
N THR A 43 17.55 -10.13 -6.33
CA THR A 43 17.94 -9.44 -7.55
C THR A 43 16.66 -9.07 -8.27
N VAL A 44 16.17 -7.85 -8.01
CA VAL A 44 15.11 -7.22 -8.79
C VAL A 44 15.65 -6.99 -10.20
N GLN A 45 15.40 -7.94 -11.10
CA GLN A 45 15.71 -7.76 -12.52
C GLN A 45 14.62 -6.87 -13.11
N ALA A 46 14.89 -5.57 -13.16
CA ALA A 46 14.02 -4.59 -13.79
C ALA A 46 13.99 -4.80 -15.32
N GLN A 47 13.13 -5.71 -15.77
CA GLN A 47 12.61 -5.78 -17.12
C GLN A 47 11.08 -5.65 -17.05
N ALA A 48 10.63 -4.49 -16.56
CA ALA A 48 9.23 -4.12 -16.62
C ALA A 48 8.88 -3.74 -18.06
N GLU A 49 7.81 -4.33 -18.61
CA GLU A 49 7.10 -3.73 -19.74
C GLU A 49 6.58 -2.37 -19.25
N SER A 50 7.07 -1.29 -19.85
CA SER A 50 6.83 0.07 -19.36
C SER A 50 5.43 0.53 -19.73
N TRP A 51 4.51 0.59 -18.76
CA TRP A 51 3.33 1.43 -18.92
C TRP A 51 3.74 2.90 -18.91
N GLU A 52 3.07 3.71 -19.72
CA GLU A 52 3.28 5.15 -19.73
C GLU A 52 2.75 5.78 -18.43
N VAL A 53 3.46 6.79 -17.96
CA VAL A 53 3.05 7.60 -16.80
C VAL A 53 3.09 9.08 -17.17
N ASP A 54 2.04 9.80 -16.80
CA ASP A 54 1.97 11.26 -16.89
C ASP A 54 2.10 11.89 -15.48
N GLN A 55 1.77 13.18 -15.32
CA GLN A 55 1.79 13.84 -14.01
C GLN A 55 0.66 13.41 -13.05
N GLY A 56 -0.35 12.71 -13.56
CA GLY A 56 -1.51 12.21 -12.83
C GLY A 56 -1.42 10.74 -12.41
N GLY A 57 -0.68 9.91 -13.16
CA GLY A 57 -0.42 8.50 -12.84
C GLY A 57 -0.19 7.63 -14.06
N VAL A 58 -0.60 6.36 -13.97
CA VAL A 58 -0.60 5.41 -15.10
C VAL A 58 -1.59 5.87 -16.16
N VAL A 59 -1.13 5.88 -17.41
CA VAL A 59 -1.90 6.25 -18.59
C VAL A 59 -2.66 5.02 -19.13
N PHE A 60 -3.92 5.21 -19.53
CA PHE A 60 -4.75 4.17 -20.12
C PHE A 60 -5.37 4.65 -21.43
N GLY A 61 -5.48 3.75 -22.41
CA GLY A 61 -6.31 3.91 -23.60
C GLY A 61 -7.77 3.53 -23.35
N VAL A 62 -8.67 3.93 -24.26
CA VAL A 62 -10.11 3.58 -24.18
C VAL A 62 -10.36 2.07 -24.15
N ASP A 63 -9.59 1.31 -24.94
CA ASP A 63 -9.69 -0.15 -24.99
C ASP A 63 -9.05 -0.83 -23.76
N ASP A 64 -8.02 -0.23 -23.16
CA ASP A 64 -7.44 -0.72 -21.89
C ASP A 64 -8.43 -0.56 -20.74
N ILE A 65 -9.11 0.58 -20.68
CA ILE A 65 -10.16 0.85 -19.69
C ILE A 65 -11.30 -0.14 -19.87
N ALA A 66 -11.82 -0.30 -21.08
CA ALA A 66 -12.90 -1.26 -21.37
C ALA A 66 -12.49 -2.69 -20.98
N LYS A 67 -11.28 -3.13 -21.35
CA LYS A 67 -10.73 -4.44 -21.00
C LYS A 67 -10.57 -4.65 -19.49
N ALA A 68 -9.99 -3.68 -18.77
CA ALA A 68 -9.74 -3.78 -17.34
C ALA A 68 -11.02 -3.74 -16.51
N THR A 69 -12.02 -2.95 -16.93
CA THR A 69 -13.27 -2.74 -16.20
C THR A 69 -14.39 -3.69 -16.60
N GLY A 70 -14.28 -4.38 -17.75
CA GLY A 70 -15.39 -5.08 -18.39
C GLY A 70 -16.45 -4.12 -18.97
N GLY A 71 -16.13 -2.84 -19.10
CA GLY A 71 -17.04 -1.80 -19.60
C GLY A 71 -17.19 -1.79 -21.13
N THR A 72 -18.24 -1.16 -21.59
CA THR A 72 -18.53 -0.95 -23.02
C THR A 72 -18.02 0.42 -23.45
N VAL A 73 -17.24 0.47 -24.54
CA VAL A 73 -16.87 1.73 -25.20
C VAL A 73 -18.12 2.32 -25.87
N ALA A 74 -18.77 3.27 -25.22
CA ALA A 74 -19.96 3.94 -25.74
C ALA A 74 -19.59 5.00 -26.79
N LEU A 75 -18.45 5.67 -26.61
CA LEU A 75 -17.88 6.66 -27.52
C LEU A 75 -16.36 6.48 -27.54
N ARG A 76 -15.74 6.47 -28.73
CA ARG A 76 -14.28 6.32 -28.85
C ARG A 76 -13.51 7.62 -28.63
N GLY A 77 -14.00 8.75 -29.13
CA GLY A 77 -13.25 10.02 -29.15
C GLY A 77 -11.98 9.98 -29.99
N ASP A 78 -11.29 11.12 -30.07
CA ASP A 78 -10.07 11.26 -30.91
C ASP A 78 -8.77 11.15 -30.11
N ASN A 79 -8.76 11.60 -28.85
CA ASN A 79 -7.66 11.40 -27.90
C ASN A 79 -8.13 10.48 -26.77
N THR A 80 -7.40 9.40 -26.52
CA THR A 80 -7.83 8.34 -25.57
C THR A 80 -6.76 7.94 -24.56
N LEU A 81 -5.53 8.45 -24.65
CA LEU A 81 -4.46 8.14 -23.72
C LEU A 81 -4.42 9.20 -22.62
N GLY A 82 -4.73 8.80 -21.39
CA GLY A 82 -4.64 9.68 -20.22
C GLY A 82 -4.61 8.91 -18.89
N SER A 83 -4.09 9.53 -17.84
CA SER A 83 -4.30 9.03 -16.48
C SER A 83 -5.71 9.29 -15.94
N ILE A 84 -6.09 8.55 -14.90
CA ILE A 84 -7.42 8.64 -14.28
C ILE A 84 -7.43 9.68 -13.16
N SER A 85 -8.40 10.60 -13.19
CA SER A 85 -8.81 11.44 -12.05
C SER A 85 -10.23 11.07 -11.60
N THR A 86 -10.47 11.13 -10.29
CA THR A 86 -11.82 11.04 -9.70
C THR A 86 -12.31 12.39 -9.16
N ASP A 87 -11.51 13.46 -9.28
CA ASP A 87 -11.84 14.79 -8.80
C ASP A 87 -11.81 15.79 -9.96
N SER A 88 -13.01 16.13 -10.44
CA SER A 88 -13.25 17.15 -11.47
C SER A 88 -12.63 18.53 -11.16
N ARG A 89 -12.36 18.86 -9.89
CA ARG A 89 -11.75 20.16 -9.50
C ARG A 89 -10.23 20.17 -9.69
N LEU A 90 -9.63 18.99 -9.86
CA LEU A 90 -8.19 18.77 -9.99
C LEU A 90 -7.83 18.07 -11.31
N ILE A 91 -8.81 17.82 -12.17
CA ILE A 91 -8.60 17.17 -13.47
C ILE A 91 -7.73 18.06 -14.36
N ARG A 92 -6.80 17.42 -15.08
CA ARG A 92 -5.84 18.09 -15.96
C ARG A 92 -6.15 17.77 -17.42
N SER A 93 -5.59 18.59 -18.30
CA SER A 93 -5.54 18.30 -19.74
C SER A 93 -5.02 16.87 -19.98
N GLY A 94 -5.67 16.16 -20.91
CA GLY A 94 -5.42 14.77 -21.26
C GLY A 94 -5.99 13.71 -20.31
N GLN A 95 -6.46 14.04 -19.10
CA GLN A 95 -6.93 13.00 -18.16
C GLN A 95 -8.31 12.43 -18.49
N TRP A 96 -8.60 11.25 -17.96
CA TRP A 96 -9.94 10.68 -17.88
C TRP A 96 -10.63 11.07 -16.57
N LEU A 97 -11.91 11.42 -16.60
CA LEU A 97 -12.74 11.54 -15.39
C LEU A 97 -13.45 10.22 -15.09
N LEU A 98 -13.13 9.57 -13.98
CA LEU A 98 -13.92 8.47 -13.44
C LEU A 98 -14.99 9.03 -12.50
N ALA A 99 -16.24 8.94 -12.94
CA ALA A 99 -17.40 9.56 -12.29
C ALA A 99 -17.87 8.74 -11.08
N LEU A 100 -17.21 8.91 -9.93
CA LEU A 100 -17.66 8.33 -8.67
C LEU A 100 -18.95 8.98 -8.17
N LYS A 101 -19.77 8.18 -7.50
CA LYS A 101 -20.95 8.61 -6.75
C LYS A 101 -20.71 8.41 -5.26
N GLY A 102 -20.84 9.47 -4.47
CA GLY A 102 -20.94 9.42 -3.01
C GLY A 102 -22.37 9.61 -2.53
N GLU A 103 -22.56 9.66 -1.21
CA GLU A 103 -23.89 9.83 -0.58
C GLU A 103 -24.56 11.16 -0.96
N ASN A 104 -23.78 12.25 -0.97
CA ASN A 104 -24.26 13.63 -1.14
C ASN A 104 -23.88 14.26 -2.50
N PHE A 105 -23.22 13.52 -3.38
CA PHE A 105 -22.65 14.04 -4.61
C PHE A 105 -22.50 12.95 -5.68
N ASP A 106 -22.88 13.23 -6.92
CA ASP A 106 -22.68 12.33 -8.05
C ASP A 106 -21.90 13.04 -9.16
N CYS A 107 -20.69 12.55 -9.44
CA CYS A 107 -19.78 13.18 -10.40
C CYS A 107 -20.31 13.11 -11.85
N HIS A 108 -21.27 12.24 -12.15
CA HIS A 108 -21.94 12.20 -13.46
C HIS A 108 -22.63 13.52 -13.81
N ASP A 109 -23.13 14.24 -12.80
CA ASP A 109 -23.88 15.48 -12.99
C ASP A 109 -22.97 16.64 -13.45
N LEU A 110 -21.64 16.48 -13.36
CA LEU A 110 -20.64 17.43 -13.89
C LEU A 110 -20.20 17.14 -15.33
N LEU A 111 -20.51 15.97 -15.90
CA LEU A 111 -20.10 15.63 -17.27
C LEU A 111 -20.53 16.69 -18.32
N PRO A 112 -21.74 17.30 -18.27
CA PRO A 112 -22.12 18.33 -19.22
C PRO A 112 -21.23 19.59 -19.18
N SER A 113 -20.59 19.91 -18.05
CA SER A 113 -19.71 21.09 -17.95
C SER A 113 -18.26 20.82 -18.39
N LEU A 114 -17.91 19.57 -18.71
CA LEU A 114 -16.56 19.17 -19.10
C LEU A 114 -16.45 18.82 -20.60
N VAL A 115 -17.47 19.13 -21.39
CA VAL A 115 -17.51 18.88 -22.84
C VAL A 115 -16.47 19.71 -23.59
N ASP A 116 -16.25 20.96 -23.16
CA ASP A 116 -15.31 21.89 -23.78
C ASP A 116 -13.91 21.86 -23.15
N GLU A 117 -13.74 21.17 -22.02
CA GLU A 117 -12.45 21.00 -21.34
C GLU A 117 -11.53 20.03 -22.09
N ASP A 118 -10.22 20.21 -22.01
CA ASP A 118 -9.24 19.39 -22.76
C ASP A 118 -8.95 18.02 -22.11
N ILE A 119 -9.99 17.25 -21.77
CA ILE A 119 -9.87 15.92 -21.14
C ILE A 119 -10.00 14.80 -22.19
N ALA A 120 -9.39 13.63 -21.96
CA ALA A 120 -9.49 12.50 -22.89
C ALA A 120 -10.92 11.93 -22.95
N GLY A 121 -11.56 11.79 -21.80
CA GLY A 121 -12.88 11.19 -21.73
C GLY A 121 -13.41 10.99 -20.32
N ALA A 122 -14.45 10.17 -20.21
CA ALA A 122 -15.03 9.80 -18.93
C ALA A 122 -15.34 8.29 -18.81
N ILE A 123 -15.37 7.83 -17.56
CA ILE A 123 -15.78 6.48 -17.18
C ILE A 123 -16.98 6.65 -16.24
N GLY A 124 -18.13 6.10 -16.62
CA GLY A 124 -19.38 6.33 -15.90
C GLY A 124 -20.34 5.14 -15.91
N SER A 125 -21.23 5.07 -14.94
CA SER A 125 -22.27 4.03 -14.85
C SER A 125 -23.58 4.41 -15.54
N ARG A 126 -23.78 5.69 -15.82
CA ARG A 126 -24.89 6.20 -16.63
C ARG A 126 -24.51 6.20 -18.13
N PRO A 127 -25.46 6.24 -19.06
CA PRO A 127 -25.16 6.57 -20.45
C PRO A 127 -24.53 7.97 -20.55
N PRO A 128 -23.67 8.25 -21.56
CA PRO A 128 -23.11 9.58 -21.76
C PRO A 128 -24.22 10.62 -21.97
N PRO A 129 -24.09 11.86 -21.43
CA PRO A 129 -24.99 12.96 -21.74
C PRO A 129 -25.09 13.20 -23.25
N LYS A 130 -26.24 13.67 -23.75
CA LYS A 130 -26.43 13.97 -25.19
C LYS A 130 -25.47 15.03 -25.75
N SER A 131 -24.92 15.89 -24.89
CA SER A 131 -23.90 16.89 -25.24
C SER A 131 -22.47 16.34 -25.22
N TRP A 132 -22.25 15.12 -24.75
CA TRP A 132 -20.91 14.56 -24.59
C TRP A 132 -20.36 14.03 -25.92
N THR A 133 -19.20 14.55 -26.32
CA THR A 133 -18.54 14.27 -27.61
C THR A 133 -17.20 13.53 -27.47
N LYS A 134 -16.67 13.43 -26.25
CA LYS A 134 -15.36 12.83 -25.95
C LYS A 134 -15.45 11.32 -25.78
N ALA A 135 -14.32 10.66 -25.55
CA ALA A 135 -14.29 9.24 -25.24
C ALA A 135 -15.16 8.92 -24.00
N TYR A 136 -15.84 7.78 -24.01
CA TYR A 136 -16.72 7.35 -22.92
C TYR A 136 -16.74 5.83 -22.78
N VAL A 137 -16.35 5.33 -21.61
CA VAL A 137 -16.53 3.93 -21.24
C VAL A 137 -17.66 3.82 -20.23
N GLN A 138 -18.74 3.13 -20.62
CA GLN A 138 -19.85 2.84 -19.72
C GLN A 138 -19.60 1.53 -18.98
N VAL A 139 -19.65 1.59 -17.65
CA VAL A 139 -19.47 0.46 -16.71
C VAL A 139 -20.77 0.21 -15.94
N PRO A 140 -20.96 -0.93 -15.25
CA PRO A 140 -22.10 -1.09 -14.35
C PRO A 140 -21.93 -0.29 -13.05
N ASP A 141 -20.70 -0.20 -12.54
CA ASP A 141 -20.35 0.46 -11.28
C ASP A 141 -18.97 1.13 -11.40
N THR A 142 -18.86 2.41 -11.03
CA THR A 142 -17.63 3.19 -11.18
C THR A 142 -16.61 2.93 -10.06
N LEU A 143 -17.04 2.56 -8.86
CA LEU A 143 -16.11 2.14 -7.79
C LEU A 143 -15.48 0.79 -8.12
N ALA A 144 -16.26 -0.17 -8.60
CA ALA A 144 -15.75 -1.45 -9.08
C ALA A 144 -14.78 -1.26 -10.27
N ALA A 145 -15.10 -0.34 -11.19
CA ALA A 145 -14.21 0.02 -12.29
C ALA A 145 -12.87 0.61 -11.81
N LEU A 146 -12.90 1.53 -10.83
CA LEU A 146 -11.69 2.09 -10.20
C LEU A 146 -10.82 0.99 -9.57
N GLN A 147 -11.44 0.05 -8.87
CA GLN A 147 -10.76 -1.08 -8.23
C GLN A 147 -10.18 -2.07 -9.26
N ALA A 148 -10.87 -2.30 -10.38
CA ALA A 148 -10.40 -3.16 -11.46
C ALA A 148 -9.22 -2.55 -12.24
N LEU A 149 -9.24 -1.24 -12.50
CA LEU A 149 -8.09 -0.51 -13.05
C LEU A 149 -6.88 -0.56 -12.11
N ALA A 150 -7.10 -0.41 -10.80
CA ALA A 150 -6.03 -0.55 -9.81
C ALA A 150 -5.45 -1.98 -9.77
N ARG A 151 -6.29 -3.00 -9.94
CA ARG A 151 -5.85 -4.39 -10.05
C ARG A 151 -5.02 -4.62 -11.32
N SER A 152 -5.39 -4.06 -12.47
CA SER A 152 -4.62 -4.25 -13.70
C SER A 152 -3.23 -3.60 -13.64
N VAL A 153 -3.07 -2.46 -12.96
CA VAL A 153 -1.74 -1.88 -12.65
C VAL A 153 -0.95 -2.78 -11.70
N ARG A 154 -1.61 -3.30 -10.65
CA ARG A 154 -0.99 -4.24 -9.71
C ARG A 154 -0.50 -5.51 -10.39
N GLU A 155 -1.26 -6.06 -11.32
CA GLU A 155 -0.91 -7.25 -12.10
C GLU A 155 0.32 -7.01 -12.96
N GLN A 156 0.38 -5.90 -13.69
CA GLN A 156 1.57 -5.50 -14.46
C GLN A 156 2.80 -5.31 -13.55
N PHE A 157 2.64 -4.71 -12.35
CA PHE A 157 3.75 -4.54 -11.40
C PHE A 157 4.29 -5.88 -10.84
N ALA A 158 3.57 -7.00 -10.96
CA ALA A 158 3.96 -8.27 -10.35
C ALA A 158 5.28 -8.84 -10.88
N GLY A 159 5.67 -8.51 -12.12
CA GLY A 159 6.98 -8.84 -12.68
C GLY A 159 8.11 -7.88 -12.26
N THR A 160 7.76 -6.73 -11.68
CA THR A 160 8.69 -5.62 -11.41
C THR A 160 9.19 -5.60 -9.97
N GLY A 161 8.29 -5.67 -8.99
CA GLY A 161 8.67 -5.51 -7.58
C GLY A 161 7.65 -6.07 -6.59
N PRO A 162 8.04 -6.26 -5.31
CA PRO A 162 7.12 -6.73 -4.29
C PRO A 162 6.11 -5.65 -3.91
N VAL A 163 4.88 -6.08 -3.64
CA VAL A 163 3.87 -5.25 -2.97
C VAL A 163 3.76 -5.71 -1.52
N VAL A 164 3.98 -4.79 -0.59
CA VAL A 164 3.87 -5.03 0.85
C VAL A 164 2.57 -4.40 1.35
N ALA A 165 1.64 -5.20 1.86
CA ALA A 165 0.42 -4.72 2.51
C ALA A 165 0.59 -4.74 4.03
N ILE A 166 0.28 -3.61 4.69
CA ILE A 166 0.42 -3.40 6.12
C ILE A 166 -0.94 -3.07 6.72
N THR A 167 -1.37 -3.84 7.71
CA THR A 167 -2.63 -3.63 8.43
C THR A 167 -2.50 -3.90 9.93
N GLY A 168 -3.57 -3.67 10.69
CA GLY A 168 -3.62 -3.75 12.14
C GLY A 168 -4.25 -2.51 12.77
N SER A 169 -4.60 -2.59 14.05
CA SER A 169 -5.28 -1.51 14.79
C SER A 169 -4.34 -0.32 15.00
N CYS A 170 -3.10 -0.57 15.41
CA CYS A 170 -2.09 0.47 15.68
C CYS A 170 -0.74 0.12 15.04
N GLY A 171 0.06 1.14 14.74
CA GLY A 171 1.42 1.00 14.21
C GLY A 171 1.55 0.95 12.69
N LYS A 172 0.43 0.87 11.93
CA LYS A 172 0.43 0.80 10.44
C LYS A 172 1.40 1.79 9.79
N THR A 173 1.23 3.08 10.05
CA THR A 173 2.03 4.16 9.44
C THR A 173 3.49 4.17 9.87
N THR A 174 3.79 3.85 11.14
CA THR A 174 5.18 3.70 11.61
C THR A 174 5.86 2.51 10.93
N THR A 175 5.17 1.38 10.81
CA THR A 175 5.67 0.19 10.11
C THR A 175 5.84 0.46 8.62
N ARG A 176 4.90 1.18 7.98
CA ARG A 176 4.99 1.60 6.58
C ARG A 176 6.26 2.43 6.34
N ALA A 177 6.47 3.49 7.12
CA ALA A 177 7.65 4.33 7.03
C ALA A 177 8.96 3.55 7.27
N MET A 178 9.00 2.61 8.21
CA MET A 178 10.17 1.75 8.44
C MET A 178 10.45 0.81 7.26
N VAL A 179 9.40 0.24 6.65
CA VAL A 179 9.52 -0.62 5.46
C VAL A 179 9.97 0.21 4.24
N GLU A 180 9.39 1.39 4.03
CA GLU A 180 9.83 2.35 2.99
C GLU A 180 11.31 2.71 3.14
N LEU A 181 11.78 3.03 4.35
CA LEU A 181 13.18 3.38 4.61
C LEU A 181 14.15 2.23 4.28
N VAL A 182 13.79 0.99 4.63
CA VAL A 182 14.64 -0.19 4.35
C VAL A 182 14.61 -0.53 2.86
N LEU A 183 13.43 -0.60 2.24
CA LEU A 183 13.31 -0.93 0.81
C LEU A 183 13.84 0.19 -0.09
N GLY A 184 13.80 1.44 0.34
CA GLY A 184 14.37 2.58 -0.39
C GLY A 184 15.88 2.47 -0.63
N THR A 185 16.59 1.59 0.09
CA THR A 185 17.99 1.25 -0.22
C THR A 185 18.16 0.44 -1.51
N LEU A 186 17.06 -0.08 -2.09
CA LEU A 186 17.03 -0.85 -3.34
C LEU A 186 16.61 -0.02 -4.55
N GLY A 187 16.00 1.16 -4.34
CA GLY A 187 15.51 2.04 -5.42
C GLY A 187 14.27 2.84 -5.01
N PRO A 188 13.60 3.51 -5.98
CA PRO A 188 12.41 4.33 -5.72
C PRO A 188 11.27 3.50 -5.12
N ILE A 189 10.60 4.01 -4.10
CA ILE A 189 9.46 3.35 -3.45
C ILE A 189 8.19 4.13 -3.72
N HIS A 190 7.13 3.42 -4.06
CA HIS A 190 5.77 3.97 -4.06
C HIS A 190 5.04 3.54 -2.79
N ALA A 191 4.23 4.40 -2.19
CA ALA A 191 3.56 4.08 -0.94
C ALA A 191 2.21 4.80 -0.77
N THR A 192 1.35 4.26 0.10
CA THR A 192 0.12 4.93 0.53
C THR A 192 0.46 6.29 1.17
N THR A 193 -0.11 7.37 0.64
CA THR A 193 0.01 8.71 1.21
C THR A 193 -1.25 9.10 1.99
N GLY A 194 -1.07 9.89 3.06
CA GLY A 194 -2.20 10.36 3.88
C GLY A 194 -3.05 9.22 4.45
N ASN A 195 -4.36 9.33 4.28
CA ASN A 195 -5.37 8.35 4.70
C ASN A 195 -5.90 7.48 3.54
N PHE A 196 -5.14 7.33 2.45
CA PHE A 196 -5.56 6.57 1.26
C PHE A 196 -5.42 5.05 1.42
N ASN A 197 -6.01 4.51 2.49
CA ASN A 197 -5.93 3.11 2.91
C ASN A 197 -7.29 2.37 2.87
N ASN A 198 -8.31 2.96 2.23
CA ASN A 198 -9.66 2.41 2.09
C ASN A 198 -10.00 2.03 0.63
N HIS A 199 -11.25 1.62 0.39
CA HIS A 199 -11.75 1.08 -0.88
C HIS A 199 -11.73 2.07 -2.09
N ILE A 200 -11.42 3.36 -1.87
CA ILE A 200 -11.16 4.38 -2.91
C ILE A 200 -9.68 4.77 -2.93
N GLY A 201 -9.09 5.06 -1.76
CA GLY A 201 -7.74 5.58 -1.64
C GLY A 201 -6.64 4.58 -2.03
N LEU A 202 -6.81 3.30 -1.71
CA LEU A 202 -5.85 2.26 -2.11
C LEU A 202 -5.82 2.08 -3.64
N PRO A 203 -6.97 2.01 -4.35
CA PRO A 203 -7.00 2.11 -5.80
C PRO A 203 -6.30 3.36 -6.37
N LEU A 204 -6.61 4.56 -5.84
CA LEU A 204 -5.98 5.80 -6.29
C LEU A 204 -4.46 5.85 -6.03
N THR A 205 -3.99 5.14 -5.02
CA THR A 205 -2.55 4.93 -4.79
C THR A 205 -1.97 4.04 -5.88
N LEU A 206 -2.59 2.90 -6.18
CA LEU A 206 -2.12 1.98 -7.23
C LEU A 206 -2.11 2.60 -8.62
N LEU A 207 -3.13 3.40 -8.98
CA LEU A 207 -3.16 4.13 -10.27
C LEU A 207 -2.05 5.18 -10.42
N LYS A 208 -1.27 5.45 -9.37
CA LYS A 208 -0.11 6.36 -9.38
C LYS A 208 1.23 5.63 -9.28
N LEU A 209 1.23 4.29 -9.32
CA LEU A 209 2.43 3.46 -9.19
C LEU A 209 3.36 3.65 -10.42
N PRO A 210 4.58 4.19 -10.25
CA PRO A 210 5.54 4.28 -11.34
C PRO A 210 6.10 2.90 -11.70
N ALA A 211 6.24 2.60 -12.99
CA ALA A 211 6.85 1.36 -13.47
C ALA A 211 8.31 1.16 -13.01
N ALA A 212 9.00 2.25 -12.64
CA ALA A 212 10.38 2.22 -12.13
C ALA A 212 10.50 2.01 -10.60
N SER A 213 9.39 1.79 -9.88
CA SER A 213 9.43 1.55 -8.44
C SER A 213 10.04 0.17 -8.10
N ALA A 214 11.02 0.16 -7.19
CA ALA A 214 11.64 -1.06 -6.67
C ALA A 214 10.68 -1.87 -5.78
N ALA A 215 9.72 -1.21 -5.12
CA ALA A 215 8.62 -1.85 -4.40
C ALA A 215 7.44 -0.88 -4.20
N CYS A 216 6.28 -1.43 -3.84
CA CYS A 216 5.09 -0.68 -3.44
C CYS A 216 4.67 -1.04 -2.01
N VAL A 217 4.47 -0.05 -1.12
CA VAL A 217 4.17 -0.25 0.31
C VAL A 217 2.82 0.36 0.66
N LEU A 218 1.82 -0.48 0.84
CA LEU A 218 0.42 -0.08 1.00
C LEU A 218 -0.05 -0.26 2.44
N GLU A 219 -0.77 0.74 2.96
CA GLU A 219 -1.58 0.59 4.17
C GLU A 219 -3.00 0.14 3.81
N LEU A 220 -3.52 -0.83 4.57
CA LEU A 220 -4.89 -1.31 4.47
C LEU A 220 -5.60 -1.02 5.81
N GLY A 221 -6.58 -0.13 5.76
CA GLY A 221 -7.48 0.20 6.87
C GLY A 221 -8.83 -0.50 6.73
N MET A 222 -9.52 -0.67 7.85
CA MET A 222 -10.91 -1.10 7.90
C MET A 222 -11.64 -0.37 9.02
N SER A 223 -12.92 -0.10 8.78
CA SER A 223 -13.94 0.27 9.77
C SER A 223 -14.87 -0.92 10.06
N HIS A 224 -15.05 -1.83 9.08
CA HIS A 224 -15.95 -2.97 9.15
C HIS A 224 -15.25 -4.30 8.84
N LEU A 225 -15.84 -5.40 9.32
CA LEU A 225 -15.37 -6.75 8.98
C LEU A 225 -15.43 -6.98 7.47
N GLY A 226 -14.38 -7.61 6.92
CA GLY A 226 -14.29 -7.95 5.50
C GLY A 226 -13.44 -6.99 4.66
N GLU A 227 -13.38 -5.69 4.99
CA GLU A 227 -12.72 -4.68 4.14
C GLU A 227 -11.23 -4.98 3.89
N ILE A 228 -10.49 -5.52 4.86
CA ILE A 228 -9.08 -5.93 4.64
C ILE A 228 -8.96 -7.04 3.58
N ALA A 229 -9.93 -7.95 3.51
CA ALA A 229 -9.94 -9.00 2.49
C ALA A 229 -10.24 -8.43 1.10
N GLU A 230 -11.18 -7.48 1.01
CA GLU A 230 -11.48 -6.74 -0.23
C GLU A 230 -10.26 -5.96 -0.73
N LEU A 231 -9.63 -5.17 0.15
CA LEU A 231 -8.42 -4.40 -0.16
C LEU A 231 -7.25 -5.30 -0.57
N ALA A 232 -7.06 -6.44 0.10
CA ALA A 232 -6.05 -7.43 -0.28
C ALA A 232 -6.37 -8.10 -1.63
N GLY A 233 -7.65 -8.23 -1.99
CA GLY A 233 -8.13 -8.66 -3.30
C GLY A 233 -8.01 -7.60 -4.41
N ILE A 234 -7.76 -6.33 -4.06
CA ILE A 234 -7.37 -5.29 -5.02
C ILE A 234 -5.84 -5.30 -5.19
N CYS A 235 -5.08 -5.20 -4.09
CA CYS A 235 -3.64 -5.02 -4.17
C CYS A 235 -2.80 -6.29 -4.26
N HIS A 236 -3.41 -7.49 -4.20
CA HIS A 236 -2.75 -8.80 -4.33
C HIS A 236 -1.31 -8.84 -3.76
N PRO A 237 -1.14 -8.59 -2.45
CA PRO A 237 0.17 -8.27 -1.89
C PRO A 237 1.11 -9.49 -1.88
N THR A 238 2.36 -9.27 -2.28
CA THR A 238 3.45 -10.25 -2.22
C THR A 238 3.83 -10.57 -0.76
N VAL A 239 3.81 -9.55 0.10
CA VAL A 239 4.10 -9.68 1.53
C VAL A 239 2.95 -9.04 2.32
N ARG A 240 2.49 -9.73 3.37
CA ARG A 240 1.43 -9.25 4.26
C ARG A 240 2.02 -9.06 5.66
N VAL A 241 1.80 -7.89 6.24
CA VAL A 241 2.23 -7.53 7.59
C VAL A 241 0.99 -7.15 8.39
N VAL A 242 0.71 -7.94 9.43
CA VAL A 242 -0.23 -7.55 10.48
C VAL A 242 0.60 -7.00 11.63
N THR A 243 0.32 -5.77 12.06
CA THR A 243 0.97 -5.13 13.21
C THR A 243 0.30 -5.58 14.51
N ASN A 244 -0.08 -4.66 15.40
CA ASN A 244 -0.85 -5.00 16.59
C ASN A 244 -2.35 -5.07 16.27
N VAL A 245 -3.03 -6.13 16.72
CA VAL A 245 -4.49 -6.21 16.76
C VAL A 245 -4.95 -5.87 18.17
N ALA A 246 -5.78 -4.83 18.28
CA ALA A 246 -6.40 -4.36 19.51
C ALA A 246 -7.82 -3.86 19.22
N ALA A 247 -8.65 -3.69 20.25
CA ALA A 247 -9.95 -3.03 20.13
C ALA A 247 -9.77 -1.54 19.74
N ALA A 248 -9.74 -1.30 18.43
CA ALA A 248 -9.94 -0.01 17.79
C ALA A 248 -11.13 -0.17 16.84
N HIS A 249 -12.01 0.84 16.78
CA HIS A 249 -13.24 0.78 15.98
C HIS A 249 -14.21 -0.36 16.36
N THR A 250 -14.31 -0.69 17.66
CA THR A 250 -15.14 -1.78 18.21
C THR A 250 -16.63 -1.73 17.79
N GLU A 251 -17.14 -0.55 17.43
CA GLU A 251 -18.51 -0.35 16.94
C GLU A 251 -18.79 -1.02 15.59
N GLY A 252 -17.77 -1.24 14.75
CA GLY A 252 -17.92 -1.82 13.40
C GLY A 252 -17.50 -3.29 13.27
N VAL A 253 -16.81 -3.85 14.26
CA VAL A 253 -16.21 -5.20 14.19
C VAL A 253 -16.63 -6.17 15.30
N GLY A 254 -17.35 -5.73 16.32
CA GLY A 254 -17.98 -6.60 17.34
C GLY A 254 -17.03 -7.29 18.34
N GLY A 255 -15.72 -7.31 18.09
CA GLY A 255 -14.74 -7.96 18.97
C GLY A 255 -13.29 -7.80 18.49
N ILE A 256 -12.40 -8.62 19.06
CA ILE A 256 -10.99 -8.79 18.64
C ILE A 256 -10.77 -10.16 17.96
N GLU A 257 -11.67 -11.12 18.20
CA GLU A 257 -11.66 -12.48 17.65
C GLU A 257 -12.18 -12.54 16.20
#